data_AF-A0A7S0HPY7-F1
#
_entry.id   AF-A0A7S0HPY7-F1
#
_cell.length_a   1.000
_cell.length_b   1.000
_cell.length_c   1.000
_cell.angle_alpha   90.00
_cell.angle_beta   90.00
_cell.angle_gamma   90.00
#
_symmetry.space_group_name_H-M   'P 1'
#
loop_
_entity.id
_entity.type
_entity.pdbx_description
1 polymer ?
#
loop_
_entity_poly.entity_id
_entity_poly.type
_entity_poly.pdbx_seq_one_letter_code
_entity_poly.pdbx_strand_id
1 'polypeptide(L)'
;QFERERYALLRSYYGLLHSLVHSDLIGVLTDGANAPHVEAALRLLLQGCTEGPDLQLQRQCFLILHRLVEEWCGGGPAAVPGFGVFALQQILPVCFGALSAPHFNLGNAAALQLLDTIVALQKGMLALPELAQQLVPYLRDTHLPSLGCAPAFCAHYVALLTEGEPRQLRDFLQQQMTPARP
;
A
#
# COMPACT_ATOMS: atom_id res chain seq x y z
N GLN A 1 9.53 24.16 14.85
CA GLN A 1 10.49 24.42 13.76
C GLN A 1 11.07 23.10 13.24
N PHE A 2 11.69 22.30 14.10
CA PHE A 2 12.17 20.95 13.80
C PHE A 2 11.17 20.04 13.06
N GLU A 3 9.92 19.92 13.52
CA GLU A 3 8.91 19.09 12.82
C GLU A 3 8.61 19.54 11.40
N ARG A 4 8.68 20.85 11.11
CA ARG A 4 8.47 21.38 9.75
C ARG A 4 9.65 21.07 8.85
N GLU A 5 10.87 21.16 9.37
CA GLU A 5 12.10 20.83 8.64
C GLU A 5 12.18 19.32 8.37
N ARG A 6 11.86 18.49 9.38
CA ARG A 6 11.70 17.03 9.22
C ARG A 6 10.68 16.69 8.14
N TYR A 7 9.51 17.34 8.20
CA TYR A 7 8.45 17.14 7.22
C TYR A 7 8.89 17.51 5.80
N ALA A 8 9.54 18.67 5.63
CA ALA A 8 10.07 19.10 4.34
C ALA A 8 11.11 18.12 3.80
N LEU A 9 12.01 17.62 4.66
CA LEU A 9 13.01 16.63 4.29
C LEU A 9 12.38 15.30 3.84
N LEU A 10 11.41 14.78 4.59
CA LEU A 10 10.70 13.55 4.23
C LEU A 10 9.96 13.70 2.90
N ARG A 11 9.31 14.84 2.68
CA ARG A 11 8.65 15.13 1.40
C ARG A 11 9.64 15.14 0.23
N SER A 12 10.79 15.78 0.39
CA SER A 12 11.86 15.75 -0.63
C SER A 12 12.42 14.34 -0.84
N TYR A 13 12.58 13.58 0.24
CA TYR A 13 13.07 12.20 0.20
C TYR A 13 12.12 11.26 -0.54
N TYR A 14 10.82 11.28 -0.22
CA TYR A 14 9.82 10.53 -0.96
C TYR A 14 9.67 11.04 -2.40
N GLY A 15 9.90 12.33 -2.65
CA GLY A 15 10.01 12.90 -4.00
C GLY A 15 11.12 12.23 -4.82
N LEU A 16 12.31 12.13 -4.25
CA LEU A 16 13.44 11.44 -4.87
C LEU A 16 13.12 9.96 -5.14
N LEU A 17 12.61 9.23 -4.14
CA LEU A 17 12.26 7.82 -4.30
C LEU A 17 11.18 7.63 -5.38
N HIS A 18 10.18 8.50 -5.41
CA HIS A 18 9.15 8.49 -6.45
C HIS A 18 9.76 8.67 -7.84
N SER A 19 10.67 9.63 -8.02
CA SER A 19 11.36 9.82 -9.29
C SER A 19 12.18 8.60 -9.69
N LEU A 20 12.91 7.97 -8.76
CA LEU A 20 13.73 6.78 -9.04
C LEU A 20 12.87 5.62 -9.55
N VAL A 21 11.77 5.30 -8.87
CA VAL A 21 10.95 4.13 -9.24
C VAL A 21 10.11 4.36 -10.50
N HIS A 22 9.70 5.60 -10.80
CA HIS A 22 8.88 5.94 -11.98
C HIS A 22 9.68 6.39 -13.21
N SER A 23 11.01 6.55 -13.08
CA SER A 23 11.90 6.88 -14.20
C SER A 23 12.76 5.69 -14.62
N ASP A 24 12.32 4.47 -14.30
CA ASP A 24 13.01 3.20 -14.58
C ASP A 24 14.43 3.11 -13.99
N LEU A 25 14.68 3.82 -12.89
CA LEU A 25 15.94 3.79 -12.13
C LEU A 25 15.84 2.93 -10.87
N ILE A 26 14.84 2.05 -10.79
CA ILE A 26 14.59 1.22 -9.61
C ILE A 26 15.78 0.31 -9.26
N GLY A 27 16.53 -0.16 -10.26
CA GLY A 27 17.72 -0.98 -10.06
C GLY A 27 18.85 -0.26 -9.33
N VAL A 28 18.86 1.08 -9.29
CA VAL A 28 19.83 1.85 -8.51
C VAL A 28 19.66 1.58 -7.01
N LEU A 29 18.44 1.30 -6.54
CA LEU A 29 18.18 1.02 -5.13
C LEU A 29 18.84 -0.27 -4.67
N THR A 30 18.86 -1.29 -5.54
CA THR A 30 19.41 -2.62 -5.25
C THR A 30 20.88 -2.76 -5.63
N ASP A 31 21.47 -1.74 -6.25
CA ASP A 31 22.89 -1.70 -6.57
C ASP A 31 23.78 -1.67 -5.30
N GLY A 32 25.00 -2.18 -5.40
CA GLY A 32 25.84 -2.54 -4.25
C GLY A 32 26.09 -1.40 -3.25
N ALA A 33 26.18 -0.16 -3.72
CA ALA A 33 26.36 1.00 -2.84
C ALA A 33 25.09 1.39 -2.07
N ASN A 34 23.91 1.08 -2.61
CA ASN A 34 22.61 1.54 -2.10
C ASN A 34 21.83 0.43 -1.38
N ALA A 35 22.09 -0.83 -1.70
CA ALA A 35 21.42 -1.99 -1.10
C ALA A 35 21.35 -1.95 0.45
N PRO A 36 22.41 -1.54 1.18
CA PRO A 36 22.33 -1.44 2.65
C PRO A 36 21.32 -0.42 3.18
N HIS A 37 20.93 0.55 2.36
CA HIS A 37 20.01 1.62 2.74
C HIS A 37 18.54 1.31 2.43
N VAL A 38 18.28 0.31 1.59
CA VAL A 38 16.92 -0.04 1.12
C VAL A 38 16.00 -0.37 2.29
N GLU A 39 16.46 -1.16 3.26
CA GLU A 39 15.64 -1.56 4.40
C GLU A 39 15.19 -0.34 5.24
N ALA A 40 16.09 0.63 5.45
CA ALA A 40 15.76 1.86 6.14
C ALA A 40 14.80 2.73 5.31
N ALA A 41 14.99 2.80 3.99
CA ALA A 41 14.09 3.50 3.08
C ALA A 41 12.67 2.91 3.10
N LEU A 42 12.55 1.58 3.06
CA LEU A 42 11.27 0.87 3.13
C LEU A 42 10.56 1.14 4.47
N ARG A 43 11.26 1.11 5.60
CA ARG A 43 10.67 1.47 6.90
C ARG A 43 10.10 2.88 6.91
N LEU A 44 10.85 3.85 6.37
CA LEU A 44 10.39 5.23 6.25
C LEU A 44 9.16 5.33 5.35
N LEU A 45 9.14 4.64 4.20
CA LEU A 45 7.97 4.59 3.31
C LEU A 45 6.73 4.03 4.00
N LEU A 46 6.86 2.90 4.73
CA LEU A 46 5.75 2.31 5.48
C LEU A 46 5.21 3.28 6.54
N GLN A 47 6.10 3.98 7.25
CA GLN A 47 5.70 5.03 8.18
C GLN A 47 4.98 6.16 7.44
N GLY A 48 5.52 6.64 6.31
CA GLY A 48 4.94 7.71 5.49
C GLY A 48 3.54 7.39 4.95
N CYS A 49 3.21 6.11 4.72
CA CYS A 49 1.86 5.68 4.34
C CYS A 49 0.82 5.86 5.45
N THR A 50 1.22 5.87 6.73
CA THR A 50 0.31 5.96 7.88
C THR A 50 0.41 7.30 8.61
N GLU A 51 1.52 8.03 8.46
CA GLU A 51 1.76 9.33 9.07
C GLU A 51 0.87 10.40 8.41
N GLY A 52 -0.02 11.00 9.20
CA GLY A 52 -1.00 11.99 8.75
C GLY A 52 -0.68 13.41 9.24
N PRO A 53 -1.49 14.42 8.85
CA PRO A 53 -2.73 14.32 8.09
C PRO A 53 -2.57 14.54 6.57
N ASP A 54 -1.36 14.63 6.02
CA ASP A 54 -1.15 14.88 4.58
C ASP A 54 -1.42 13.63 3.74
N LEU A 55 -2.68 13.48 3.32
CA LEU A 55 -3.16 12.37 2.49
C LEU A 55 -2.48 12.33 1.10
N GLN A 56 -1.97 13.46 0.59
CA GLN A 56 -1.27 13.46 -0.69
C GLN A 56 0.12 12.82 -0.54
N LEU A 57 0.80 13.12 0.57
CA LEU A 57 2.08 12.48 0.89
C LEU A 57 1.91 10.98 1.13
N GLN A 58 0.86 10.58 1.87
CA GLN A 58 0.53 9.16 2.05
C GLN A 58 0.30 8.47 0.70
N ARG A 59 -0.49 9.09 -0.18
CA ARG A 59 -0.74 8.56 -1.53
C ARG A 59 0.56 8.41 -2.33
N GLN A 60 1.46 9.38 -2.26
CA GLN A 60 2.76 9.30 -2.93
C GLN A 60 3.58 8.11 -2.41
N CYS A 61 3.58 7.86 -1.10
CA CYS A 61 4.25 6.69 -0.52
C CYS A 61 3.64 5.37 -1.06
N PHE A 62 2.32 5.28 -1.15
CA PHE A 62 1.65 4.11 -1.73
C PHE A 62 1.96 3.91 -3.22
N LEU A 63 2.07 4.99 -4.02
CA LEU A 63 2.48 4.89 -5.42
C LEU A 63 3.90 4.34 -5.57
N ILE A 64 4.81 4.73 -4.67
CA ILE A 64 6.16 4.16 -4.62
C ILE A 64 6.09 2.67 -4.30
N LEU A 65 5.37 2.28 -3.23
CA LEU A 65 5.23 0.87 -2.84
C LEU A 65 4.58 0.03 -3.95
N HIS A 66 3.61 0.58 -4.67
CA HIS A 66 2.98 -0.08 -5.81
C HIS A 66 4.00 -0.44 -6.89
N ARG A 67 4.78 0.55 -7.34
CA ARG A 67 5.82 0.33 -8.33
C ARG A 67 6.89 -0.64 -7.86
N LEU A 68 7.29 -0.58 -6.58
CA LEU A 68 8.22 -1.54 -6.00
C LEU A 68 7.66 -2.96 -6.02
N VAL A 69 6.39 -3.15 -5.66
CA VAL A 69 5.74 -4.48 -5.71
C VAL A 69 5.69 -5.02 -7.12
N GLU A 70 5.30 -4.21 -8.11
CA GLU A 70 5.27 -4.63 -9.52
C GLU A 70 6.63 -5.13 -10.01
N GLU A 71 7.68 -4.35 -9.76
CA GLU A 71 9.02 -4.63 -10.30
C GLU A 71 9.78 -5.70 -9.50
N TRP A 72 9.70 -5.67 -8.17
CA TRP A 72 10.49 -6.56 -7.31
C TRP A 72 9.83 -7.92 -7.09
N CYS A 73 8.51 -8.03 -7.25
CA CYS A 73 7.80 -9.32 -7.21
C CYS A 73 7.48 -9.86 -8.62
N GLY A 74 7.71 -9.08 -9.68
CA GLY A 74 7.35 -9.44 -11.07
C GLY A 74 8.21 -10.53 -11.74
N GLY A 75 9.23 -11.05 -11.05
CA GLY A 75 10.13 -12.07 -11.61
C GLY A 75 11.07 -11.58 -12.73
N GLY A 76 11.14 -10.25 -12.94
CA GLY A 76 12.02 -9.62 -13.92
C GLY A 76 13.46 -9.41 -13.43
N PRO A 77 14.30 -8.68 -14.19
CA PRO A 77 15.70 -8.39 -13.82
C PRO A 77 15.86 -7.63 -12.50
N ALA A 78 14.83 -6.88 -12.11
CA ALA A 78 14.77 -6.14 -10.85
C ALA A 78 14.17 -6.95 -9.69
N ALA A 79 13.85 -8.23 -9.88
CA ALA A 79 13.21 -9.05 -8.86
C ALA A 79 14.09 -9.15 -7.60
N VAL A 80 13.47 -8.97 -6.43
CA VAL A 80 14.12 -9.06 -5.13
C VAL A 80 13.60 -10.29 -4.39
N PRO A 81 14.44 -11.30 -4.14
CA PRO A 81 14.04 -12.50 -3.41
C PRO A 81 13.44 -12.15 -2.03
N GLY A 82 12.29 -12.74 -1.72
CA GLY A 82 11.60 -12.54 -0.44
C GLY A 82 10.76 -11.25 -0.35
N PHE A 83 10.78 -10.36 -1.35
CA PHE A 83 9.98 -9.13 -1.30
C PHE A 83 8.47 -9.40 -1.31
N GLY A 84 8.01 -10.50 -1.91
CA GLY A 84 6.61 -10.92 -1.83
C GLY A 84 6.13 -11.15 -0.38
N VAL A 85 6.97 -11.74 0.47
CA VAL A 85 6.66 -11.93 1.90
C VAL A 85 6.58 -10.57 2.61
N PHE A 86 7.50 -9.67 2.30
CA PHE A 86 7.46 -8.30 2.81
C PHE A 86 6.19 -7.56 2.36
N ALA A 87 5.77 -7.72 1.11
CA ALA A 87 4.54 -7.12 0.60
C ALA A 87 3.30 -7.62 1.36
N LEU A 88 3.20 -8.92 1.66
CA LEU A 88 2.11 -9.48 2.44
C LEU A 88 2.12 -9.08 3.92
N GLN A 89 3.30 -9.09 4.54
CA GLN A 89 3.41 -8.95 6.00
C GLN A 89 3.61 -7.50 6.47
N GLN A 90 4.07 -6.60 5.59
CA GLN A 90 4.41 -5.23 5.96
C GLN A 90 3.63 -4.19 5.14
N ILE A 91 3.54 -4.36 3.81
CA ILE A 91 2.81 -3.40 2.96
C ILE A 91 1.30 -3.56 3.12
N LEU A 92 0.79 -4.80 3.05
CA LEU A 92 -0.65 -5.05 3.11
C LEU A 92 -1.30 -4.55 4.42
N PRO A 93 -0.73 -4.76 5.63
CA PRO A 93 -1.28 -4.19 6.85
C PRO A 93 -1.32 -2.66 6.86
N VAL A 94 -0.33 -2.02 6.23
CA VAL A 94 -0.27 -0.56 6.12
C VAL A 94 -1.39 -0.02 5.24
N CYS A 95 -1.83 -0.74 4.20
CA CYS A 95 -3.02 -0.39 3.43
C CYS A 95 -4.26 -0.22 4.33
N PHE A 96 -4.53 -1.19 5.19
CA PHE A 96 -5.67 -1.13 6.11
C PHE A 96 -5.46 -0.09 7.21
N GLY A 97 -4.24 0.01 7.75
CA GLY A 97 -3.90 1.02 8.75
C GLY A 97 -4.12 2.46 8.26
N ALA A 98 -3.80 2.75 7.00
CA ALA A 98 -4.05 4.06 6.40
C ALA A 98 -5.55 4.36 6.25
N LEU A 99 -6.36 3.37 5.85
CA LEU A 99 -7.81 3.52 5.72
C LEU A 99 -8.53 3.63 7.08
N SER A 100 -8.00 2.98 8.11
CA SER A 100 -8.55 3.03 9.48
C SER A 100 -8.03 4.21 10.30
N ALA A 101 -7.17 5.07 9.74
CA ALA A 101 -6.58 6.18 10.47
C ALA A 101 -7.63 7.27 10.82
N PRO A 102 -7.56 7.91 12.00
CA PRO A 102 -8.56 8.91 12.43
C PRO A 102 -8.71 10.11 11.50
N HIS A 103 -7.66 10.48 10.76
CA HIS A 103 -7.67 11.59 9.81
C HIS A 103 -8.16 11.19 8.41
N PHE A 104 -8.40 9.90 8.16
CA PHE A 104 -8.94 9.43 6.89
C PHE A 104 -10.46 9.69 6.84
N ASN A 105 -10.88 10.55 5.91
CA ASN A 105 -12.28 10.96 5.79
C ASN A 105 -12.73 10.96 4.32
N LEU A 106 -13.72 10.13 4.00
CA LEU A 106 -14.29 10.00 2.65
C LEU A 106 -14.92 11.27 2.07
N GLY A 107 -15.23 12.27 2.90
CA GLY A 107 -15.63 13.60 2.43
C GLY A 107 -14.52 14.39 1.75
N ASN A 108 -13.26 13.96 1.88
CA ASN A 108 -12.10 14.60 1.27
C ASN A 108 -11.72 13.92 -0.05
N ALA A 109 -11.61 14.68 -1.14
CA ALA A 109 -11.17 14.16 -2.45
C ALA A 109 -9.79 13.47 -2.39
N ALA A 110 -8.88 13.94 -1.54
CA ALA A 110 -7.57 13.29 -1.35
C ALA A 110 -7.69 11.92 -0.68
N ALA A 111 -8.68 11.70 0.19
CA ALA A 111 -8.94 10.39 0.79
C ALA A 111 -9.51 9.41 -0.23
N LEU A 112 -10.40 9.88 -1.11
CA LEU A 112 -10.93 9.07 -2.22
C LEU A 112 -9.79 8.63 -3.16
N GLN A 113 -8.88 9.54 -3.50
CA GLN A 113 -7.72 9.23 -4.33
C GLN A 113 -6.74 8.28 -3.65
N LEU A 114 -6.56 8.40 -2.32
CA LEU A 114 -5.74 7.47 -1.54
C LEU A 114 -6.38 6.08 -1.53
N LEU A 115 -7.70 5.99 -1.34
CA LEU A 115 -8.44 4.73 -1.42
C LEU A 115 -8.28 4.07 -2.81
N ASP A 116 -8.45 4.83 -3.89
CA ASP A 116 -8.23 4.32 -5.26
C ASP A 116 -6.81 3.76 -5.42
N THR A 117 -5.81 4.42 -4.84
CA THR A 117 -4.40 3.98 -4.89
C THR A 117 -4.18 2.69 -4.11
N ILE A 118 -4.78 2.57 -2.92
CA ILE A 118 -4.68 1.36 -2.09
C ILE A 118 -5.38 0.16 -2.76
N VAL A 119 -6.55 0.39 -3.37
CA VAL A 119 -7.27 -0.62 -4.14
C VAL A 119 -6.45 -1.07 -5.35
N ALA A 120 -5.86 -0.12 -6.09
CA ALA A 120 -4.97 -0.42 -7.21
C ALA A 120 -3.77 -1.27 -6.75
N LEU A 121 -3.15 -0.93 -5.62
CA LEU A 121 -2.07 -1.70 -5.04
C LEU A 121 -2.47 -3.14 -4.72
N GLN A 122 -3.60 -3.35 -4.04
CA GLN A 122 -4.08 -4.68 -3.70
C GLN A 122 -4.41 -5.52 -4.96
N LYS A 123 -4.96 -4.88 -6.01
CA LYS A 123 -5.19 -5.52 -7.31
C LYS A 123 -3.88 -5.82 -8.03
N GLY A 124 -2.89 -4.93 -7.98
CA GLY A 124 -1.55 -5.16 -8.52
C GLY A 124 -0.85 -6.33 -7.83
N MET A 125 -0.98 -6.45 -6.51
CA MET A 125 -0.50 -7.61 -5.76
C MET A 125 -1.15 -8.92 -6.22
N LEU A 126 -2.44 -8.90 -6.54
CA LEU A 126 -3.16 -10.07 -7.06
C LEU A 126 -2.79 -10.41 -8.51
N ALA A 127 -2.37 -9.43 -9.32
CA ALA A 127 -1.95 -9.66 -10.70
C ALA A 127 -0.63 -10.46 -10.79
N LEU A 128 0.11 -10.55 -9.68
CA LEU A 128 1.39 -11.26 -9.57
C LEU A 128 1.17 -12.70 -9.08
N PRO A 129 1.43 -13.75 -9.90
CA PRO A 129 1.00 -15.12 -9.60
C PRO A 129 1.49 -15.68 -8.25
N GLU A 130 2.77 -15.50 -7.92
CA GLU A 130 3.37 -16.01 -6.67
C GLU A 130 2.77 -15.33 -5.42
N LEU A 131 2.48 -14.04 -5.56
CA LEU A 131 1.90 -13.23 -4.50
C LEU A 131 0.41 -13.52 -4.34
N ALA A 132 -0.32 -13.65 -5.46
CA ALA A 132 -1.75 -13.97 -5.50
C ALA A 132 -2.09 -15.26 -4.76
N GLN A 133 -1.31 -16.32 -4.96
CA GLN A 133 -1.50 -17.62 -4.30
C GLN A 133 -1.47 -17.53 -2.77
N GLN A 134 -0.72 -16.58 -2.22
CA GLN A 134 -0.55 -16.37 -0.79
C GLN A 134 -1.47 -15.26 -0.25
N LEU A 135 -1.76 -14.23 -1.06
CA LEU A 135 -2.53 -13.06 -0.68
C LEU A 135 -3.96 -13.41 -0.25
N VAL A 136 -4.65 -14.20 -1.06
CA VAL A 136 -6.05 -14.59 -0.83
C VAL A 136 -6.23 -15.37 0.50
N PRO A 137 -5.51 -16.49 0.75
CA PRO A 137 -5.63 -17.19 2.01
C PRO A 137 -5.14 -16.35 3.20
N TYR A 138 -4.07 -15.56 3.03
CA TYR A 138 -3.59 -14.68 4.10
C TYR A 138 -4.64 -13.63 4.51
N LEU A 139 -5.30 -12.98 3.55
CA LEU A 139 -6.39 -12.04 3.82
C LEU A 139 -7.57 -12.71 4.51
N ARG A 140 -8.04 -13.83 3.95
CA ARG A 140 -9.24 -14.54 4.42
C ARG A 140 -9.06 -15.12 5.82
N ASP A 141 -7.93 -15.78 6.06
CA ASP A 141 -7.75 -16.67 7.20
C ASP A 141 -6.90 -16.04 8.32
N THR A 142 -6.12 -14.99 8.01
CA THR A 142 -5.18 -14.38 8.96
C THR A 142 -5.45 -12.89 9.16
N HIS A 143 -5.28 -12.08 8.12
CA HIS A 143 -5.20 -10.62 8.30
C HIS A 143 -6.56 -9.99 8.61
N LEU A 144 -7.60 -10.19 7.80
CA LEU A 144 -8.92 -9.60 8.06
C LEU A 144 -9.54 -10.10 9.37
N PRO A 145 -9.47 -11.41 9.71
CA PRO A 145 -9.90 -11.88 11.03
C PRO A 145 -9.13 -11.22 12.18
N SER A 146 -7.82 -10.97 12.03
CA SER A 146 -7.02 -10.29 13.07
C SER A 146 -7.44 -8.84 13.30
N LEU A 147 -8.08 -8.20 12.31
CA LEU A 147 -8.69 -6.88 12.43
C LEU A 147 -10.10 -6.92 13.05
N GLY A 148 -10.60 -8.11 13.40
CA GLY A 148 -11.95 -8.30 13.96
C GLY A 148 -13.06 -8.30 12.91
N CYS A 149 -12.73 -8.44 11.61
CA CYS A 149 -13.74 -8.51 10.56
C CYS A 149 -14.58 -9.79 10.65
N ALA A 150 -15.90 -9.65 10.48
CA ALA A 150 -16.80 -10.79 10.46
C ALA A 150 -16.52 -11.72 9.25
N PRO A 151 -16.76 -13.04 9.36
CA PRO A 151 -16.50 -13.98 8.26
C PRO A 151 -17.19 -13.61 6.94
N ALA A 152 -18.40 -13.06 7.00
CA ALA A 152 -19.13 -12.58 5.83
C ALA A 152 -18.41 -11.40 5.13
N PHE A 153 -17.85 -10.47 5.90
CA PHE A 153 -17.04 -9.38 5.37
C PHE A 153 -15.78 -9.93 4.70
N CYS A 154 -15.06 -10.83 5.37
CA CYS A 154 -13.83 -11.42 4.83
C CYS A 154 -14.07 -12.12 3.49
N ALA A 155 -15.11 -12.95 3.41
CA ALA A 155 -15.48 -13.66 2.19
C ALA A 155 -15.85 -12.69 1.05
N HIS A 156 -16.66 -11.66 1.34
CA HIS A 156 -17.09 -10.70 0.33
C HIS A 156 -15.94 -9.81 -0.15
N TYR A 157 -15.10 -9.32 0.77
CA TYR A 157 -13.92 -8.53 0.43
C TYR A 157 -12.97 -9.32 -0.48
N VAL A 158 -12.69 -10.58 -0.13
CA VAL A 158 -11.82 -11.45 -0.94
C VAL A 158 -12.44 -11.70 -2.31
N ALA A 159 -13.75 -11.97 -2.41
CA ALA A 159 -14.43 -12.16 -3.69
C ALA A 159 -14.35 -10.92 -4.59
N LEU A 160 -14.56 -9.72 -4.02
CA LEU A 160 -14.40 -8.46 -4.76
C LEU A 160 -12.95 -8.19 -5.16
N LEU A 161 -11.99 -8.58 -4.33
CA LEU A 161 -10.57 -8.49 -4.67
C LEU A 161 -10.21 -9.46 -5.81
N THR A 162 -10.74 -10.68 -5.84
CA THR A 162 -10.40 -11.67 -6.87
C THR A 162 -11.16 -11.50 -8.18
N GLU A 163 -12.47 -11.26 -8.11
CA GLU A 163 -13.37 -11.32 -9.27
C GLU A 163 -13.97 -9.95 -9.62
N GLY A 164 -14.03 -9.04 -8.65
CA GLY A 164 -14.66 -7.74 -8.85
C GLY A 164 -13.80 -6.75 -9.63
N GLU A 165 -14.43 -5.73 -10.20
CA GLU A 165 -13.72 -4.58 -10.76
C GLU A 165 -13.13 -3.71 -9.63
N PRO A 166 -12.01 -2.99 -9.84
CA PRO A 166 -11.44 -2.09 -8.83
C PRO A 166 -12.47 -1.13 -8.22
N ARG A 167 -13.39 -0.64 -9.04
CA ARG A 167 -14.48 0.24 -8.59
C ARG A 167 -15.43 -0.45 -7.60
N GLN A 168 -15.76 -1.71 -7.80
CA GLN A 168 -16.65 -2.45 -6.91
C GLN A 168 -16.03 -2.65 -5.53
N LEU A 169 -14.73 -3.00 -5.48
CA LEU A 169 -14.00 -3.11 -4.22
C LEU A 169 -13.93 -1.77 -3.47
N ARG A 170 -13.66 -0.69 -4.21
CA ARG A 170 -13.67 0.67 -3.65
C ARG A 170 -15.04 1.04 -3.09
N ASP A 171 -16.10 0.85 -3.86
CA ASP A 171 -17.47 1.23 -3.46
C ASP A 171 -17.90 0.42 -2.23
N PHE A 172 -17.53 -0.86 -2.16
CA PHE A 172 -17.71 -1.69 -0.97
C PHE A 172 -16.99 -1.09 0.25
N LEU A 173 -15.69 -0.77 0.15
CA LEU A 173 -14.94 -0.17 1.25
C LEU A 173 -15.55 1.17 1.70
N GLN A 174 -15.98 2.01 0.77
CA GLN A 174 -16.65 3.27 1.09
C GLN A 174 -17.94 3.06 1.89
N GLN A 175 -18.76 2.09 1.50
CA GLN A 175 -20.00 1.76 2.21
C GLN A 175 -19.73 1.26 3.63
N GLN A 176 -18.67 0.46 3.82
CA GLN A 176 -18.31 -0.10 5.13
C GLN A 176 -17.69 0.95 6.08
N MET A 177 -17.07 1.99 5.52
CA MET A 177 -16.44 3.08 6.28
C MET A 177 -17.38 4.25 6.56
N THR A 178 -18.48 4.36 5.82
CA THR A 178 -19.49 5.39 6.06
C THR A 178 -20.40 4.93 7.19
N PRO A 179 -20.58 5.69 8.29
CA PRO A 179 -21.50 5.29 9.34
C PRO A 179 -22.91 5.13 8.75
N ALA A 180 -23.59 4.05 9.12
CA ALA A 180 -24.98 3.83 8.76
C ALA A 180 -25.80 5.07 9.18
N ARG A 181 -26.45 5.72 8.23
CA ARG A 181 -27.30 6.87 8.51
C ARG A 181 -28.46 6.38 9.40
N PRO A 182 -28.70 6.99 10.58
CA PRO A 182 -29.79 6.61 11.47
C PRO A 182 -31.16 6.84 10.84
#